data_AF-A0A9X7BRK8-F1
#
_entry.id   AF-A0A9X7BRK8-F1
#
_cell.length_a   1.000
_cell.length_b   1.000
_cell.length_c   1.000
_cell.angle_alpha   90.00
_cell.angle_beta   90.00
_cell.angle_gamma   90.00
#
_symmetry.space_group_name_H-M   'P 1'
#
loop_
_entity.id
_entity.type
_entity.pdbx_description
1 polymer ?
#
loop_
_entity_poly.entity_id
_entity_poly.type
_entity_poly.pdbx_seq_one_letter_code
_entity_poly.pdbx_strand_id
1 'polypeptide(L)'
;MNKELIIELISTKAKLIRTEKGYTQDKMAEVLGISKKTLVQIEKGRTNAGWTNTVAICALFRDSEVLQSSLGDDPLVVIETMAHNSTSKFKEKTLGGKVWWKQIQEKGNFRLQQNLISQHYRILDKHDYRWFNSFDLEEALEQLDTLATDSDN
;
A
#
# COMPACT_ATOMS: atom_id res chain seq x y z
N MET A 1 1.19 -2.84 10.52
CA MET A 1 2.45 -2.41 9.89
C MET A 1 2.73 -0.97 10.33
N ASN A 2 3.99 -0.51 10.38
CA ASN A 2 4.31 0.90 10.70
C ASN A 2 5.25 1.50 9.65
N LYS A 3 5.52 2.81 9.76
CA LYS A 3 6.31 3.58 8.80
C LYS A 3 7.75 3.06 8.66
N GLU A 4 8.39 2.73 9.77
CA GLU A 4 9.77 2.24 9.81
C GLU A 4 9.90 0.89 9.10
N LEU A 5 8.95 -0.01 9.33
CA LEU A 5 8.90 -1.32 8.67
C LEU A 5 8.72 -1.19 7.16
N ILE A 6 7.88 -0.26 6.70
CA ILE A 6 7.71 -0.01 5.25
C ILE A 6 9.01 0.52 4.62
N ILE A 7 9.68 1.45 5.31
CA ILE A 7 10.96 2.00 4.86
C ILE A 7 11.99 0.88 4.72
N GLU A 8 12.13 0.03 5.73
CA GLU A 8 13.06 -1.09 5.72
C GLU A 8 12.71 -2.07 4.60
N LEU A 9 11.45 -2.51 4.54
CA LEU A 9 10.96 -3.44 3.52
C LEU A 9 11.28 -2.93 2.11
N ILE A 10 10.90 -1.70 1.78
CA ILE A 10 11.12 -1.14 0.44
C ILE A 10 12.62 -0.96 0.16
N SER A 11 13.40 -0.55 1.16
CA SER A 11 14.86 -0.43 1.02
C SER A 11 15.50 -1.76 0.63
N THR A 12 15.09 -2.87 1.24
CA THR A 12 15.60 -4.21 0.89
C THR A 12 15.17 -4.67 -0.51
N LYS A 13 14.04 -4.18 -1.02
CA LYS A 13 13.51 -4.52 -2.35
C LYS A 13 13.98 -3.60 -3.47
N ALA A 14 14.59 -2.45 -3.15
CA ALA A 14 14.98 -1.43 -4.13
C ALA A 14 15.75 -1.99 -5.34
N LYS A 15 16.71 -2.89 -5.10
CA LYS A 15 17.50 -3.54 -6.17
C LYS A 15 16.61 -4.40 -7.08
N LEU A 16 15.69 -5.17 -6.51
CA LEU A 16 14.80 -6.06 -7.25
C LEU A 16 13.83 -5.25 -8.12
N ILE A 17 13.21 -4.21 -7.54
CA ILE A 17 12.34 -3.26 -8.25
C ILE A 17 13.09 -2.63 -9.43
N ARG A 18 14.33 -2.20 -9.19
CA ARG A 18 15.18 -1.63 -10.26
C ARG A 18 15.40 -2.61 -11.41
N THR A 19 15.78 -3.85 -11.08
CA THR A 19 16.08 -4.87 -12.09
C THR A 19 14.83 -5.32 -12.84
N GLU A 20 13.68 -5.38 -12.17
CA GLU A 20 12.38 -5.69 -12.78
C GLU A 20 12.03 -4.67 -13.88
N LYS A 21 12.30 -3.38 -13.64
CA LYS A 21 12.10 -2.31 -14.63
C LYS A 21 13.24 -2.18 -15.66
N GLY A 22 14.27 -3.03 -15.58
CA GLY A 22 15.43 -2.97 -16.47
C GLY A 22 16.31 -1.72 -16.29
N TYR A 23 16.24 -1.05 -15.14
CA TYR A 23 16.95 0.20 -14.91
C TYR A 23 18.40 -0.02 -14.47
N THR A 24 19.31 0.82 -14.95
CA THR A 24 20.64 0.97 -14.36
C THR A 24 20.56 1.74 -13.04
N GLN A 25 21.60 1.65 -12.20
CA GLN A 25 21.65 2.44 -10.96
C GLN A 25 21.63 3.94 -11.25
N ASP A 26 22.31 4.39 -12.31
CA ASP A 26 22.26 5.79 -12.73
C ASP A 26 20.84 6.21 -13.11
N LYS A 27 20.13 5.37 -13.89
CA LYS A 27 18.78 5.71 -14.34
C LYS A 27 17.79 5.78 -13.19
N MET A 28 17.80 4.81 -12.28
CA MET A 28 16.88 4.84 -11.14
C MET A 28 17.22 5.98 -10.17
N ALA A 29 18.51 6.28 -9.97
CA ALA A 29 18.93 7.40 -9.12
C ALA A 29 18.42 8.75 -9.68
N GLU A 30 18.51 8.96 -11.00
CA GLU A 30 17.92 10.11 -11.70
C GLU A 30 16.40 10.19 -11.48
N VAL A 31 15.69 9.08 -11.72
CA VAL A 31 14.23 9.00 -11.54
C VAL A 31 13.79 9.31 -10.11
N LEU A 32 14.55 8.85 -9.11
CA LEU A 32 14.28 9.09 -7.70
C LEU A 32 14.80 10.46 -7.19
N GLY A 33 15.53 11.22 -8.01
CA GLY A 33 16.13 12.48 -7.59
C GLY A 33 17.20 12.34 -6.50
N ILE A 34 17.92 11.22 -6.45
CA ILE A 34 18.99 10.95 -5.49
C ILE A 34 20.32 10.70 -6.19
N SER A 35 21.43 10.78 -5.44
CA SER A 35 22.73 10.40 -6.00
C SER A 35 22.81 8.89 -6.24
N LYS A 36 23.54 8.47 -7.28
CA LYS A 36 23.88 7.05 -7.51
C LYS A 36 24.51 6.41 -6.27
N LYS A 37 25.39 7.14 -5.57
CA LYS A 37 26.04 6.66 -4.34
C LYS A 37 25.01 6.33 -3.27
N THR A 38 23.99 7.17 -3.10
CA THR A 38 22.87 6.95 -2.18
C THR A 38 22.12 5.68 -2.53
N LEU A 39 21.70 5.52 -3.80
CA LEU A 39 21.01 4.30 -4.25
C LEU A 39 21.86 3.04 -4.01
N VAL A 40 23.16 3.10 -4.31
CA VAL A 40 24.08 1.98 -4.07
C VAL A 40 24.19 1.62 -2.59
N GLN A 41 24.19 2.59 -1.66
CA GLN A 41 24.21 2.29 -0.23
C GLN A 41 22.91 1.61 0.22
N ILE A 42 21.76 2.05 -0.31
CA ILE A 42 20.45 1.43 -0.06
C ILE A 42 20.42 -0.02 -0.57
N GLU A 43 20.81 -0.26 -1.82
CA GLU A 43 20.84 -1.62 -2.39
C GLU A 43 21.81 -2.57 -1.69
N LYS A 44 22.82 -2.04 -1.01
CA LYS A 44 23.77 -2.81 -0.19
C LYS A 44 23.31 -3.01 1.26
N GLY A 45 22.15 -2.48 1.64
CA GLY A 45 21.62 -2.57 3.01
C GLY A 45 22.43 -1.78 4.04
N ARG A 46 23.24 -0.80 3.61
CA ARG A 46 24.08 0.00 4.53
C ARG A 46 23.33 1.19 5.11
N THR A 47 22.30 1.65 4.41
CA THR A 47 21.43 2.76 4.81
C THR A 47 20.04 2.49 4.27
N ASN A 48 18.99 2.87 4.99
CA ASN A 48 17.63 2.82 4.45
C ASN A 48 17.31 4.06 3.61
N ALA A 49 16.32 3.95 2.73
CA ALA A 49 15.71 5.08 2.08
C ALA A 49 15.03 6.00 3.11
N GLY A 50 14.99 7.31 2.83
CA GLY A 50 14.13 8.22 3.59
C GLY A 50 12.65 8.00 3.27
N TRP A 51 11.76 8.53 4.12
CA TRP A 51 10.30 8.43 3.90
C TRP A 51 9.87 8.97 2.54
N THR A 52 10.36 10.15 2.14
CA THR A 52 10.04 10.77 0.85
C THR A 52 10.46 9.89 -0.34
N ASN A 53 11.65 9.30 -0.29
CA ASN A 53 12.13 8.39 -1.33
C ASN A 53 11.33 7.08 -1.34
N THR A 54 10.92 6.61 -0.17
CA THR A 54 10.06 5.43 -0.03
C THR A 54 8.71 5.66 -0.69
N VAL A 55 8.08 6.81 -0.42
CA VAL A 55 6.85 7.27 -1.09
C VAL A 55 7.07 7.39 -2.60
N ALA A 56 8.18 7.99 -3.05
CA ALA A 56 8.51 8.11 -4.47
C ALA A 56 8.67 6.75 -5.14
N ILE A 57 9.32 5.78 -4.49
CA ILE A 57 9.43 4.41 -5.00
C ILE A 57 8.03 3.79 -5.16
N CYS A 58 7.16 3.93 -4.15
CA CYS A 58 5.79 3.43 -4.24
C CYS A 58 4.97 4.07 -5.34
N ALA A 59 5.12 5.37 -5.56
CA ALA A 59 4.38 6.09 -6.59
C ALA A 59 4.87 5.77 -8.00
N LEU A 60 6.19 5.81 -8.22
CA LEU A 60 6.80 5.67 -9.54
C LEU A 60 6.88 4.21 -10.02
N PHE A 61 6.83 3.25 -9.09
CA PHE A 61 6.90 1.81 -9.38
C PHE A 61 5.67 1.07 -8.85
N ARG A 62 4.50 1.72 -8.81
CA ARG A 62 3.22 1.15 -8.34
C ARG A 62 2.85 -0.17 -9.03
N ASP A 63 3.26 -0.33 -10.29
CA ASP A 63 3.03 -1.49 -11.14
C ASP A 63 4.10 -2.60 -10.96
N SER A 64 5.04 -2.45 -10.02
CA SER A 64 6.05 -3.48 -9.75
C SER A 64 5.43 -4.67 -9.01
N GLU A 65 5.58 -5.87 -9.58
CA GLU A 65 5.14 -7.11 -8.95
C GLU A 65 5.90 -7.38 -7.65
N VAL A 66 7.20 -7.08 -7.61
CA VAL A 66 8.01 -7.18 -6.39
C VAL A 66 7.44 -6.29 -5.29
N LEU A 67 7.03 -5.07 -5.64
CA LEU A 67 6.49 -4.12 -4.67
C LEU A 67 5.08 -4.51 -4.22
N GLN A 68 4.19 -4.83 -5.16
CA GLN A 68 2.82 -5.27 -4.87
C GLN A 68 2.79 -6.55 -4.04
N SER A 69 3.64 -7.54 -4.37
CA SER A 69 3.73 -8.78 -3.59
C SER A 69 4.31 -8.56 -2.20
N SER A 70 5.23 -7.61 -2.04
CA SER A 70 5.80 -7.28 -0.72
C SER A 70 4.80 -6.55 0.19
N LEU A 71 3.91 -5.74 -0.38
CA LEU A 71 2.92 -4.96 0.37
C LEU A 71 1.54 -5.64 0.46
N GLY A 72 1.24 -6.59 -0.42
CA GLY A 72 -0.02 -7.33 -0.47
C GLY A 72 -1.22 -6.54 -1.03
N ASP A 73 -1.03 -5.28 -1.40
CA ASP A 73 -2.03 -4.41 -2.00
C ASP A 73 -1.32 -3.38 -2.88
N ASP A 74 -2.10 -2.49 -3.47
CA ASP A 74 -1.61 -1.32 -4.16
C ASP A 74 -0.63 -0.51 -3.28
N PRO A 75 0.61 -0.28 -3.74
CA PRO A 75 1.62 0.42 -2.96
C PRO A 75 1.22 1.83 -2.55
N LEU A 76 0.49 2.56 -3.41
CA LEU A 76 0.03 3.91 -3.10
C LEU A 76 -1.02 3.90 -1.98
N VAL A 77 -1.94 2.93 -2.02
CA VAL A 77 -2.95 2.83 -0.98
C VAL A 77 -2.31 2.53 0.38
N VAL A 78 -1.34 1.60 0.41
CA VAL A 78 -0.66 1.25 1.68
C VAL A 78 0.09 2.45 2.27
N ILE A 79 0.78 3.26 1.47
CA ILE A 79 1.48 4.46 1.98
C ILE A 79 0.51 5.56 2.40
N GLU A 80 -0.63 5.73 1.72
CA GLU A 80 -1.65 6.73 2.08
C GLU A 80 -2.32 6.37 3.40
N THR A 81 -2.74 5.12 3.57
CA THR A 81 -3.26 4.61 4.85
C THR A 81 -2.25 4.80 5.97
N MET A 82 -0.95 4.60 5.69
CA MET A 82 0.10 4.81 6.68
C MET A 82 0.32 6.29 7.02
N ALA A 83 0.20 7.19 6.04
CA ALA A 83 0.42 8.61 6.22
C ALA A 83 -0.74 9.30 6.96
N HIS A 84 -1.97 8.83 6.76
CA HIS A 84 -3.19 9.46 7.26
C HIS A 84 -3.86 8.68 8.40
N ASN A 85 -3.33 7.52 8.80
CA ASN A 85 -3.90 6.54 9.73
C ASN A 85 -5.20 5.88 9.24
N SER A 86 -6.06 6.64 8.58
CA SER A 86 -7.21 6.18 7.82
C SER A 86 -7.43 7.07 6.59
N THR A 87 -8.03 6.52 5.54
CA THR A 87 -8.39 7.30 4.35
C THR A 87 -9.78 6.86 3.87
N SER A 88 -10.71 7.83 3.84
CA SER A 88 -12.10 7.65 3.41
C SER A 88 -12.41 8.26 2.04
N LYS A 89 -11.40 8.77 1.35
CA LYS A 89 -11.60 9.46 0.07
C LYS A 89 -11.12 8.60 -1.09
N PHE A 90 -11.97 8.59 -2.11
CA PHE A 90 -11.87 7.92 -3.42
C PHE A 90 -12.46 6.51 -3.48
N LYS A 91 -13.66 6.44 -4.07
CA LYS A 91 -14.27 5.20 -4.60
C LYS A 91 -13.41 4.70 -5.77
N GLU A 92 -12.33 4.02 -5.46
CA GLU A 92 -11.49 3.39 -6.47
C GLU A 92 -11.93 1.95 -6.67
N LYS A 93 -12.14 1.58 -7.94
CA LYS A 93 -12.39 0.19 -8.30
C LYS A 93 -11.12 -0.61 -8.03
N THR A 94 -11.20 -1.63 -7.19
CA THR A 94 -10.04 -2.48 -6.93
C THR A 94 -9.71 -3.32 -8.16
N LEU A 95 -8.41 -3.55 -8.42
CA LEU A 95 -7.94 -4.46 -9.47
C LEU A 95 -8.17 -5.95 -9.12
N GLY A 96 -9.08 -6.26 -8.20
CA GLY A 96 -9.45 -7.64 -7.89
C GLY A 96 -8.35 -8.41 -7.15
N GLY A 97 -7.59 -7.76 -6.26
CA GLY A 97 -6.67 -8.42 -5.33
C GLY A 97 -7.45 -9.35 -4.40
N LYS A 98 -7.70 -10.58 -4.84
CA LYS A 98 -8.48 -11.60 -4.10
C LYS A 98 -7.61 -12.51 -3.23
N VAL A 99 -6.31 -12.63 -3.54
CA VAL A 99 -5.45 -13.66 -2.93
C VAL A 99 -5.00 -13.30 -1.51
N TRP A 100 -4.77 -12.02 -1.22
CA TRP A 100 -4.23 -11.57 0.07
C TRP A 100 -5.27 -11.01 1.04
N TRP A 101 -6.56 -11.26 0.80
CA TRP A 101 -7.64 -10.63 1.57
C TRP A 101 -8.50 -11.67 2.26
N LYS A 102 -8.61 -11.53 3.58
CA LYS A 102 -9.52 -12.32 4.41
C LYS A 102 -10.77 -11.48 4.70
N GLN A 103 -11.94 -12.02 4.40
CA GLN A 103 -13.20 -11.39 4.81
C GLN A 103 -13.35 -11.48 6.33
N ILE A 104 -13.65 -10.34 6.95
CA ILE A 104 -13.85 -10.21 8.40
C ILE A 104 -15.34 -10.16 8.71
N GLN A 105 -16.08 -9.30 8.00
CA GLN A 105 -17.50 -9.09 8.21
C GLN A 105 -18.18 -8.60 6.94
N GLU A 106 -19.47 -8.88 6.82
CA GLU A 106 -20.33 -8.38 5.75
C GLU A 106 -21.59 -7.80 6.38
N LYS A 107 -22.00 -6.62 5.92
CA LYS A 107 -23.18 -5.92 6.42
C LYS A 107 -23.82 -5.13 5.28
N GLY A 108 -25.07 -5.45 4.96
CA GLY A 108 -25.78 -4.86 3.82
C GLY A 108 -25.05 -5.11 2.49
N ASN A 109 -24.78 -4.04 1.73
CA ASN A 109 -24.04 -4.12 0.45
C ASN A 109 -22.52 -3.98 0.60
N PHE A 110 -21.99 -4.00 1.83
CA PHE A 110 -20.59 -3.75 2.14
C PHE A 110 -19.91 -4.94 2.81
N ARG A 111 -18.62 -5.11 2.52
CA ARG A 111 -17.77 -6.12 3.16
C ARG A 111 -16.49 -5.50 3.68
N LEU A 112 -16.14 -5.84 4.91
CA LEU A 112 -14.89 -5.55 5.56
C LEU A 112 -13.91 -6.70 5.32
N GLN A 113 -12.72 -6.38 4.84
CA GLN A 113 -11.65 -7.35 4.58
C GLN A 113 -10.35 -6.87 5.22
N GLN A 114 -9.52 -7.83 5.65
CA GLN A 114 -8.17 -7.58 6.15
C GLN A 114 -7.14 -8.10 5.17
N ASN A 115 -6.11 -7.30 4.90
CA ASN A 115 -4.95 -7.72 4.13
C ASN A 115 -4.06 -8.64 4.97
N LEU A 116 -3.69 -9.80 4.46
CA LEU A 116 -2.88 -10.80 5.17
C LEU A 116 -1.40 -10.42 5.29
N ILE A 117 -0.91 -9.48 4.48
CA ILE A 117 0.50 -9.06 4.47
C ILE A 117 0.65 -7.74 5.24
N SER A 118 0.02 -6.68 4.74
CA SER A 118 0.12 -5.35 5.33
C SER A 118 -0.70 -5.20 6.61
N GLN A 119 -1.68 -6.09 6.85
CA GLN A 119 -2.56 -6.07 8.02
C GLN A 119 -3.55 -4.89 8.09
N HIS A 120 -3.67 -4.07 7.04
CA HIS A 120 -4.72 -3.05 6.98
C HIS A 120 -6.08 -3.65 6.60
N TYR A 121 -7.11 -2.92 6.98
CA TYR A 121 -8.49 -3.19 6.67
C TYR A 121 -8.94 -2.35 5.49
N ARG A 122 -9.89 -2.88 4.72
CA ARG A 122 -10.63 -2.14 3.69
C ARG A 122 -12.10 -2.48 3.73
N ILE A 123 -12.94 -1.50 3.40
CA ILE A 123 -14.37 -1.72 3.13
C ILE A 123 -14.60 -1.61 1.64
N LEU A 124 -15.25 -2.64 1.07
CA LEU A 124 -15.67 -2.69 -0.32
C LEU A 124 -17.19 -2.74 -0.43
N ASP A 125 -17.74 -2.19 -1.51
CA ASP A 125 -19.13 -2.46 -1.90
C ASP A 125 -19.25 -3.71 -2.80
N LYS A 126 -20.48 -4.08 -3.16
CA LYS A 126 -20.80 -5.20 -4.07
C LYS A 126 -20.20 -5.10 -5.47
N HIS A 127 -19.74 -3.93 -5.90
CA HIS A 127 -19.12 -3.69 -7.20
C HIS A 127 -17.59 -3.59 -7.10
N ASP A 128 -17.02 -3.99 -5.95
CA ASP A 128 -15.58 -3.99 -5.66
C ASP A 128 -14.94 -2.58 -5.62
N TYR A 129 -15.72 -1.53 -5.37
CA TYR A 129 -15.18 -0.20 -5.07
C TYR A 129 -14.78 -0.11 -3.61
N ARG A 130 -13.63 0.52 -3.36
CA ARG A 130 -13.11 0.77 -2.01
C ARG A 130 -13.73 2.04 -1.44
N TRP A 131 -14.29 1.94 -0.25
CA TRP A 131 -14.91 3.06 0.46
C TRP A 131 -14.09 3.53 1.65
N PHE A 132 -13.29 2.64 2.22
CA PHE A 132 -12.51 2.94 3.41
C PHE A 132 -11.26 2.08 3.48
N ASN A 133 -10.21 2.62 4.12
CA ASN A 133 -9.04 1.89 4.58
C ASN A 133 -8.59 2.39 5.95
N SER A 134 -8.07 1.49 6.78
CA SER A 134 -7.44 1.83 8.07
C SER A 134 -6.54 0.69 8.54
N PHE A 135 -5.55 0.98 9.39
CA PHE A 135 -4.83 -0.06 10.15
C PHE A 135 -5.54 -0.43 11.47
N ASP A 136 -6.61 0.29 11.83
CA ASP A 136 -7.40 0.06 13.03
C ASP A 136 -8.67 -0.73 12.70
N LEU A 137 -8.92 -1.82 13.44
CA LEU A 137 -10.09 -2.65 13.27
C LEU A 137 -11.35 -1.98 13.83
N GLU A 138 -11.24 -1.31 14.97
CA GLU A 138 -12.38 -0.68 15.65
C GLU A 138 -12.94 0.44 14.77
N GLU A 139 -12.07 1.30 14.27
CA GLU A 139 -12.43 2.36 13.31
C GLU A 139 -13.07 1.78 12.03
N ALA A 140 -12.53 0.66 11.52
CA ALA A 140 -13.07 0.02 10.33
C ALA A 140 -14.45 -0.64 10.56
N LEU A 141 -14.72 -1.13 11.77
CA LEU A 141 -16.03 -1.67 12.16
C LEU A 141 -17.07 -0.55 12.32
N GLU A 142 -16.71 0.54 12.99
CA GLU A 142 -17.57 1.73 13.13
C GLU A 142 -17.96 2.32 11.77
N GLN A 143 -16.99 2.40 10.85
CA GLN A 143 -17.25 2.88 9.50
C GLN A 143 -18.12 1.92 8.69
N LEU A 144 -17.98 0.59 8.88
CA LEU A 144 -18.84 -0.41 8.25
C LEU A 144 -20.30 -0.25 8.70
N ASP A 145 -20.50 -0.04 10.00
CA ASP A 145 -21.84 0.17 10.57
C ASP A 145 -22.49 1.45 10.04
N THR A 146 -21.71 2.53 9.94
CA THR A 146 -22.16 3.80 9.36
C THR A 146 -22.60 3.63 7.91
N LEU A 147 -21.74 3.02 7.07
CA LEU A 147 -22.03 2.82 5.64
C LEU A 147 -23.23 1.91 5.40
N ALA A 148 -23.41 0.87 6.20
CA ALA A 148 -24.55 -0.03 6.07
C ALA A 148 -25.87 0.68 6.42
N THR A 149 -25.87 1.50 7.48
CA THR A 149 -27.06 2.25 7.92
C THR A 149 -27.48 3.31 6.90
N ASP A 150 -26.52 4.01 6.30
CA ASP A 150 -26.79 5.03 5.28
C ASP A 150 -27.30 4.45 3.95
N SER A 151 -27.05 3.17 3.67
CA SER A 151 -27.50 2.50 2.44
C SER A 151 -28.92 1.93 2.49
N ASP A 152 -29.50 1.83 3.69
CA ASP A 152 -30.87 1.34 3.93
C ASP A 152 -31.92 2.48 3.98
N ASN A 153 -31.49 3.74 3.84
CA ASN A 153 -32.34 4.94 3.69
C ASN A 153 -32.38 5.41 2.23
#